data_AF-A0A3S5JW87-F1
#
_entry.id   AF-A0A3S5JW87-F1
#
_cell.length_a   1.000
_cell.length_b   1.000
_cell.length_c   1.000
_cell.angle_alpha   90.00
_cell.angle_beta   90.00
_cell.angle_gamma   90.00
#
_symmetry.space_group_name_H-M   'P 1'
#
loop_
_entity.id
_entity.type
_entity.pdbx_description
1 polymer ?
#
loop_
_entity_poly.entity_id
_entity_poly.type
_entity_poly.pdbx_seq_one_letter_code
_entity_poly.pdbx_strand_id
1 'polypeptide(L)'
;MAKDKKSFVAYCDWIESFEELSDEEAGKLVKHLFRYVNDLEPESPDRLTKMCFIPIKQSLKRDLKKYDNYIQKQIQNGKKGGRPKKPTDIIKTQKTQAFFQKPKKADSVSVSDSVNDNDSVSVNNKRKKVKKEKVELVYPFETDSFKKYFNVWKQYKQDQHRFKFKSLATEQALLKQIAKEYTTEYEIIEAIEFSMANGYKGIYKPQKPQNNGNSYDNTKTGTTYSDSFKRKILNDIQSTKVIEQ
;
A
#
# COMPACT_ATOMS: atom_id res chain seq x y z
N MET A 1 0.85 -8.45 38.38
CA MET A 1 0.77 -8.53 36.90
C MET A 1 0.04 -9.82 36.52
N ALA A 2 0.10 -10.27 35.27
CA ALA A 2 -0.44 -11.57 34.87
C ALA A 2 0.71 -12.55 34.66
N LYS A 3 0.52 -13.76 35.20
CA LYS A 3 1.50 -14.85 35.20
C LYS A 3 2.00 -15.15 33.77
N ASP A 4 3.31 -15.37 33.65
CA ASP A 4 4.00 -15.80 32.42
C ASP A 4 4.02 -14.80 31.24
N LYS A 5 3.79 -13.50 31.48
CA LYS A 5 4.04 -12.47 30.47
C LYS A 5 5.54 -12.31 30.21
N LYS A 6 5.96 -12.50 28.95
CA LYS A 6 7.37 -12.37 28.51
C LYS A 6 7.84 -10.92 28.35
N SER A 7 6.91 -9.99 28.18
CA SER A 7 7.22 -8.58 27.94
C SER A 7 6.12 -7.67 28.48
N PHE A 8 6.49 -6.42 28.73
CA PHE A 8 5.59 -5.32 29.04
C PHE A 8 5.95 -4.11 28.18
N VAL A 9 5.05 -3.14 28.12
CA VAL A 9 5.27 -1.87 27.43
C VAL A 9 5.73 -0.83 28.45
N ALA A 10 6.90 -0.26 28.22
CA ALA A 10 7.34 0.95 28.90
C ALA A 10 6.96 2.16 28.04
N TYR A 11 6.43 3.20 28.66
CA TYR A 11 6.00 4.40 27.95
C TYR A 11 7.06 5.49 28.02
N CYS A 12 7.17 6.29 26.97
CA CYS A 12 8.18 7.34 26.85
C CYS A 12 7.99 8.46 27.87
N ASP A 13 6.75 8.73 28.29
CA ASP A 13 6.39 9.75 29.28
C ASP A 13 6.98 9.46 30.68
N TRP A 14 7.38 8.23 30.95
CA TRP A 14 8.02 7.89 32.22
C TRP A 14 9.39 8.55 32.38
N ILE A 15 10.03 8.98 31.29
CA ILE A 15 11.36 9.62 31.33
C ILE A 15 11.37 10.84 32.26
N GLU A 16 10.31 11.65 32.26
CA GLU A 16 10.19 12.84 33.10
C GLU A 16 10.25 12.49 34.59
N SER A 17 9.68 11.35 34.98
CA SER A 17 9.75 10.86 36.36
C SER A 17 11.13 10.31 36.72
N PHE A 18 11.89 9.81 35.75
CA PHE A 18 13.22 9.25 36.00
C PHE A 18 14.32 10.33 35.99
N GLU A 19 14.18 11.39 35.21
CA GLU A 19 15.14 12.51 35.17
C GLU A 19 15.11 13.37 36.44
N GLU A 20 13.95 13.49 37.09
CA GLU A 20 13.80 14.26 38.33
C GLU A 20 14.36 13.51 39.56
N LEU A 21 14.59 12.20 39.44
CA LEU A 21 15.09 11.37 40.54
C LEU A 21 16.60 11.26 40.50
N SER A 22 17.23 11.15 41.67
CA SER A 22 18.65 10.74 41.74
C SER A 22 18.83 9.30 41.25
N ASP A 23 20.04 8.94 40.82
CA ASP A 23 20.36 7.59 40.33
C ASP A 23 20.00 6.48 41.34
N GLU A 24 20.16 6.75 42.64
CA GLU A 24 19.79 5.81 43.69
C GLU A 24 18.27 5.61 43.78
N GLU A 25 17.50 6.70 43.72
CA GLU A 25 16.03 6.67 43.78
C GLU A 25 15.44 6.06 42.52
N ALA A 26 15.96 6.43 41.34
CA ALA A 26 15.65 5.82 40.06
C ALA A 26 15.94 4.32 40.08
N GLY A 27 17.09 3.91 40.62
CA GLY A 27 17.47 2.52 40.80
C GLY A 27 16.49 1.74 41.69
N LYS A 28 16.04 2.33 42.80
CA LYS A 28 14.99 1.74 43.66
C LYS A 28 13.65 1.61 42.92
N LEU A 29 13.25 2.63 42.18
CA LEU A 29 12.02 2.64 41.39
C LEU A 29 12.02 1.58 40.28
N VAL A 30 13.11 1.47 39.52
CA VAL A 30 13.25 0.47 38.45
C VAL A 30 13.24 -0.96 39.01
N LYS A 31 13.92 -1.21 40.13
CA LYS A 31 13.89 -2.52 40.80
C LYS A 31 12.46 -2.86 41.26
N HIS A 32 11.74 -1.90 41.84
CA HIS A 32 10.35 -2.08 42.24
C HIS A 32 9.42 -2.35 41.04
N LEU A 33 9.61 -1.62 39.93
CA LEU A 33 8.91 -1.85 38.66
C LEU A 33 9.14 -3.27 38.14
N PHE A 34 10.40 -3.71 38.02
CA PHE A 34 10.70 -5.04 37.50
C PHE A 34 10.18 -6.16 38.40
N ARG A 35 10.22 -5.99 39.72
CA ARG A 35 9.60 -6.96 40.64
C ARG A 35 8.08 -7.03 40.44
N TYR A 36 7.42 -5.89 40.24
CA TYR A 36 5.97 -5.85 40.04
C TYR A 36 5.52 -6.48 38.72
N VAL A 37 6.28 -6.28 37.63
CA VAL A 37 5.95 -6.88 36.33
C VAL A 37 6.21 -8.38 36.30
N ASN A 38 7.16 -8.88 37.09
CA ASN A 38 7.47 -10.30 37.26
C ASN A 38 6.64 -10.99 38.36
N ASP A 39 5.54 -10.39 38.81
CA ASP A 39 4.63 -10.97 39.81
C ASP A 39 5.28 -11.30 41.17
N LEU A 40 6.37 -10.62 41.54
CA LEU A 40 7.06 -10.80 42.83
C LEU A 40 6.45 -9.95 43.96
N GLU A 41 5.19 -9.50 43.80
CA GLU A 41 4.43 -8.65 44.73
C GLU A 41 5.29 -7.74 45.61
N PRO A 42 6.04 -6.79 45.02
CA PRO A 42 7.01 -6.03 45.80
C PRO A 42 6.31 -5.05 46.74
N GLU A 43 6.80 -4.96 47.97
CA GLU A 43 6.52 -3.82 48.83
C GLU A 43 7.36 -2.61 48.39
N SER A 44 6.79 -1.42 48.51
CA SER A 44 7.50 -0.19 48.17
C SER A 44 8.50 0.14 49.28
N PRO A 45 9.80 0.25 48.96
CA PRO A 45 10.83 0.45 49.98
C PRO A 45 10.69 1.82 50.66
N ASP A 46 10.37 2.86 49.90
CA ASP A 46 10.29 4.25 50.35
C ASP A 46 8.98 4.92 49.92
N ARG A 47 8.58 5.97 50.66
CA ARG A 47 7.39 6.78 50.33
C ARG A 47 7.49 7.43 48.95
N LEU A 48 8.68 7.93 48.58
CA LEU A 48 8.92 8.53 47.26
C LEU A 48 8.73 7.51 46.15
N THR A 49 9.38 6.34 46.26
CA THR A 49 9.21 5.24 45.30
C THR A 49 7.75 4.83 45.16
N LYS A 50 6.99 4.78 46.27
CA LYS A 50 5.56 4.49 46.24
C LYS A 50 4.79 5.54 45.44
N MET A 51 5.04 6.83 45.67
CA MET A 51 4.36 7.92 44.97
C MET A 51 4.63 7.91 43.46
N CYS A 52 5.91 7.82 43.07
CA CYS A 52 6.30 7.77 41.65
C CYS A 52 5.79 6.50 40.96
N PHE A 53 5.65 5.39 41.69
CA PHE A 53 5.19 4.13 41.11
C PHE A 53 3.67 4.06 40.90
N ILE A 54 2.85 4.84 41.62
CA ILE A 54 1.38 4.85 41.46
C ILE A 54 0.95 5.07 39.99
N PRO A 55 1.39 6.12 39.29
CA PRO A 55 0.98 6.35 37.90
C PRO A 55 1.44 5.21 36.97
N ILE A 56 2.68 4.73 37.12
CA ILE A 56 3.21 3.60 36.35
C ILE A 56 2.36 2.34 36.58
N LYS A 57 2.02 2.05 37.84
CA LYS A 57 1.15 0.92 38.23
C LYS A 57 -0.24 1.03 37.60
N GLN A 58 -0.82 2.22 37.54
CA GLN A 58 -2.12 2.45 36.90
C GLN A 58 -2.06 2.18 35.39
N SER A 59 -1.02 2.67 34.71
CA SER A 59 -0.78 2.40 33.28
C SER A 59 -0.66 0.90 33.00
N LEU A 60 0.16 0.18 33.77
CA LEU A 60 0.31 -1.26 33.64
C LEU A 60 -1.00 -2.03 33.89
N LYS A 61 -1.81 -1.62 34.88
CA LYS A 61 -3.14 -2.21 35.13
C LYS A 61 -4.10 -1.97 33.97
N ARG A 62 -4.09 -0.79 33.36
CA ARG A 62 -4.91 -0.47 32.19
C ARG A 62 -4.54 -1.37 31.02
N ASP A 63 -3.25 -1.62 30.82
CA ASP A 63 -2.77 -2.48 29.74
C ASP A 63 -3.16 -3.95 29.94
N LEU A 64 -3.12 -4.45 31.17
CA LEU A 64 -3.67 -5.77 31.47
C LEU A 64 -5.13 -5.88 31.07
N LYS A 65 -5.96 -4.92 31.50
CA LYS A 65 -7.40 -4.92 31.17
C LYS A 65 -7.62 -4.86 29.65
N LYS A 66 -6.84 -4.05 28.94
CA LYS A 66 -6.90 -3.96 27.47
C LYS A 66 -6.52 -5.28 26.80
N TYR A 67 -5.47 -5.93 27.29
CA TYR A 67 -4.99 -7.21 26.80
C TYR A 67 -6.02 -8.33 27.04
N ASP A 68 -6.60 -8.40 28.22
CA ASP A 68 -7.62 -9.40 28.56
C ASP A 68 -8.86 -9.23 27.67
N ASN A 69 -9.32 -7.99 27.49
CA ASN A 69 -10.42 -7.68 26.57
C ASN A 69 -10.11 -8.09 25.13
N TYR A 70 -8.87 -7.88 24.67
CA TYR A 70 -8.44 -8.32 23.35
C TYR A 70 -8.48 -9.84 23.24
N ILE A 71 -7.93 -10.58 24.21
CA ILE A 71 -7.99 -12.05 24.26
C ILE A 71 -9.43 -12.53 24.19
N GLN A 72 -10.31 -12.00 25.04
CA GLN A 72 -11.72 -12.43 25.08
C GLN A 72 -12.41 -12.22 23.73
N LYS A 73 -12.17 -11.08 23.06
CA LYS A 73 -12.66 -10.84 21.70
C LYS A 73 -12.12 -11.84 20.69
N GLN A 74 -10.82 -12.16 20.73
CA GLN A 74 -10.23 -13.15 19.83
C GLN A 74 -10.78 -14.55 20.06
N ILE A 75 -10.97 -14.96 21.32
CA ILE A 75 -11.61 -16.24 21.67
C ILE A 75 -13.04 -16.29 21.10
N GLN A 76 -13.83 -15.23 21.30
CA GLN A 76 -15.20 -15.16 20.77
C GLN A 76 -15.23 -15.20 19.23
N ASN A 77 -14.31 -14.49 18.56
CA ASN A 77 -14.20 -14.50 17.10
C ASN A 77 -13.74 -15.87 16.57
N GLY A 78 -12.81 -16.53 17.27
CA GLY A 78 -12.38 -17.89 16.98
C GLY A 78 -13.54 -18.88 17.08
N LYS A 79 -14.37 -18.79 18.13
CA LYS A 79 -15.58 -19.60 18.30
C LYS A 79 -16.62 -19.37 17.18
N LYS A 80 -16.73 -18.15 16.67
CA LYS A 80 -17.64 -17.81 15.55
C LYS A 80 -17.14 -18.31 14.19
N GLY A 81 -15.89 -18.76 14.11
CA GLY A 81 -15.23 -19.19 12.88
C GLY A 81 -14.71 -17.98 12.09
N GLY A 82 -13.40 -17.91 11.86
CA GLY A 82 -12.77 -16.77 11.17
C GLY A 82 -13.27 -16.53 9.75
N ARG A 83 -13.82 -17.56 9.10
CA ARG A 83 -14.55 -17.45 7.84
C ARG A 83 -16.05 -17.60 8.11
N PRO A 84 -16.91 -16.67 7.67
CA PRO A 84 -18.35 -16.84 7.75
C PRO A 84 -18.76 -18.18 7.14
N LYS A 85 -19.48 -19.00 7.90
CA LYS A 85 -20.08 -20.23 7.35
C LYS A 85 -21.05 -19.79 6.26
N LYS A 86 -20.95 -20.40 5.06
CA LYS A 86 -21.94 -20.17 4.02
C LYS A 86 -23.31 -20.55 4.61
N PRO A 87 -24.32 -19.67 4.56
CA PRO A 87 -25.63 -19.98 5.12
C PRO A 87 -26.16 -21.26 4.49
N THR A 88 -26.57 -22.21 5.34
CA THR A 88 -27.03 -23.55 4.94
C THR A 88 -28.49 -23.54 4.53
N ASP A 89 -29.20 -22.44 4.77
CA ASP A 89 -30.60 -22.27 4.37
C ASP A 89 -30.68 -21.59 3.00
N ILE A 90 -30.94 -22.44 1.99
CA ILE A 90 -31.73 -22.22 0.79
C ILE A 90 -31.87 -20.73 0.36
N ILE A 91 -30.76 -20.10 0.06
CA ILE A 91 -30.65 -19.43 -1.23
C ILE A 91 -29.60 -20.26 -1.93
N LYS A 92 -30.05 -21.13 -2.86
CA LYS A 92 -29.19 -21.51 -3.98
C LYS A 92 -28.74 -20.16 -4.52
N THR A 93 -27.57 -19.70 -4.08
CA THR A 93 -26.90 -18.56 -4.69
C THR A 93 -26.96 -18.93 -6.13
N GLN A 94 -27.79 -18.20 -6.91
CA GLN A 94 -27.91 -18.45 -8.33
C GLN A 94 -26.47 -18.56 -8.76
N LYS A 95 -26.04 -19.75 -9.24
CA LYS A 95 -24.70 -19.91 -9.79
C LYS A 95 -24.58 -18.68 -10.65
N THR A 96 -23.74 -17.72 -10.27
CA THR A 96 -23.71 -16.45 -10.96
C THR A 96 -23.18 -16.84 -12.30
N GLN A 97 -24.10 -17.09 -13.22
CA GLN A 97 -23.79 -17.35 -14.58
C GLN A 97 -23.20 -16.01 -14.96
N ALA A 98 -21.87 -16.00 -15.09
CA ALA A 98 -21.14 -14.77 -15.32
C ALA A 98 -21.93 -13.99 -16.36
N PHE A 99 -22.41 -12.80 -15.96
CA PHE A 99 -23.27 -12.00 -16.79
C PHE A 99 -22.40 -11.51 -17.95
N PHE A 100 -22.35 -12.32 -19.00
CA PHE A 100 -21.59 -12.06 -20.22
C PHE A 100 -22.41 -11.25 -21.22
N GLN A 101 -23.46 -10.56 -20.78
CA GLN A 101 -24.00 -9.52 -21.62
C GLN A 101 -23.02 -8.36 -21.54
N LYS A 102 -22.37 -8.07 -22.69
CA LYS A 102 -21.70 -6.79 -22.89
C LYS A 102 -22.70 -5.70 -22.46
N PRO A 103 -22.27 -4.67 -21.71
CA PRO A 103 -23.11 -3.49 -21.55
C PRO A 103 -23.54 -3.04 -22.95
N LYS A 104 -24.86 -2.86 -23.15
CA LYS A 104 -25.34 -2.17 -24.36
C LYS A 104 -24.54 -0.86 -24.43
N LYS A 105 -23.95 -0.57 -25.59
CA LYS A 105 -23.36 0.75 -25.83
C LYS A 105 -24.41 1.78 -25.44
N ALA A 106 -24.01 2.84 -24.75
CA ALA A 106 -24.87 4.00 -24.65
C ALA A 106 -25.21 4.40 -26.09
N ASP A 107 -26.50 4.33 -26.45
CA ASP A 107 -26.96 4.98 -27.67
C ASP A 107 -26.62 6.46 -27.47
N SER A 108 -25.81 7.02 -28.36
CA SER A 108 -25.60 8.45 -28.41
C SER A 108 -26.97 9.07 -28.68
N VAL A 109 -27.57 9.63 -27.63
CA VAL A 109 -28.81 10.38 -27.72
C VAL A 109 -28.45 11.68 -28.45
N SER A 110 -28.52 11.64 -29.78
CA SER A 110 -28.75 12.82 -30.59
C SER A 110 -30.19 13.22 -30.31
N VAL A 111 -30.38 14.19 -29.41
CA VAL A 111 -31.66 14.89 -29.27
C VAL A 111 -31.90 15.66 -30.57
N SER A 112 -32.74 15.08 -31.43
CA SER A 112 -33.58 15.86 -32.34
C SER A 112 -35.02 15.51 -32.02
N ASP A 113 -35.76 16.53 -31.61
CA ASP A 113 -37.16 16.49 -31.25
C ASP A 113 -38.05 15.84 -32.34
N SER A 114 -39.12 15.22 -31.85
CA SER A 114 -40.45 15.05 -32.49
C SER A 114 -40.90 13.62 -32.89
N VAL A 115 -41.95 13.19 -32.16
CA VAL A 115 -43.15 12.38 -32.45
C VAL A 115 -43.14 10.84 -32.62
N ASN A 116 -43.68 10.20 -31.58
CA ASN A 116 -44.88 9.33 -31.50
C ASN A 116 -44.94 7.87 -32.05
N ASP A 117 -45.48 7.04 -31.14
CA ASP A 117 -46.17 5.74 -31.21
C ASP A 117 -45.49 4.40 -31.60
N ASN A 118 -45.35 3.56 -30.56
CA ASN A 118 -45.86 2.19 -30.41
C ASN A 118 -45.47 1.12 -31.47
N ASP A 119 -44.62 0.16 -31.12
CA ASP A 119 -44.96 -1.27 -31.27
C ASP A 119 -43.93 -2.24 -30.67
N SER A 120 -44.44 -3.34 -30.11
CA SER A 120 -43.67 -4.44 -29.51
C SER A 120 -43.26 -5.47 -30.57
N VAL A 121 -41.98 -5.90 -30.63
CA VAL A 121 -41.63 -7.14 -31.36
C VAL A 121 -40.49 -7.92 -30.67
N SER A 122 -40.80 -9.19 -30.41
CA SER A 122 -39.92 -10.27 -29.94
C SER A 122 -38.98 -10.76 -31.05
N VAL A 123 -37.67 -10.90 -30.78
CA VAL A 123 -36.73 -11.53 -31.74
C VAL A 123 -35.81 -12.54 -31.05
N ASN A 124 -36.06 -13.82 -31.38
CA ASN A 124 -35.19 -14.98 -31.19
C ASN A 124 -33.82 -14.75 -31.83
N ASN A 125 -32.71 -14.99 -31.11
CA ASN A 125 -31.37 -14.85 -31.68
C ASN A 125 -30.53 -16.14 -31.56
N LYS A 126 -30.32 -16.79 -32.72
CA LYS A 126 -29.41 -17.94 -32.92
C LYS A 126 -27.96 -17.50 -32.69
N ARG A 127 -27.23 -18.23 -31.83
CA ARG A 127 -25.83 -17.97 -31.48
C ARG A 127 -24.87 -18.35 -32.62
N LYS A 128 -24.26 -17.36 -33.28
CA LYS A 128 -23.01 -17.53 -34.05
C LYS A 128 -21.80 -17.43 -33.09
N LYS A 129 -20.94 -18.45 -33.07
CA LYS A 129 -19.66 -18.43 -32.35
C LYS A 129 -18.67 -17.49 -33.07
N VAL A 130 -18.22 -16.43 -32.41
CA VAL A 130 -17.15 -15.53 -32.89
C VAL A 130 -15.85 -15.86 -32.15
N LYS A 131 -14.75 -15.99 -32.91
CA LYS A 131 -13.39 -16.30 -32.43
C LYS A 131 -12.88 -15.16 -31.52
N LYS A 132 -12.19 -15.49 -30.41
CA LYS A 132 -11.57 -14.53 -29.48
C LYS A 132 -10.39 -13.82 -30.16
N GLU A 133 -10.49 -12.51 -30.37
CA GLU A 133 -9.34 -11.65 -30.69
C GLU A 133 -8.42 -11.49 -29.47
N LYS A 134 -7.10 -11.51 -29.70
CA LYS A 134 -6.08 -11.20 -28.69
C LYS A 134 -6.27 -9.73 -28.28
N VAL A 135 -6.47 -9.46 -27.00
CA VAL A 135 -6.50 -8.08 -26.48
C VAL A 135 -5.05 -7.64 -26.28
N GLU A 136 -4.58 -6.73 -27.13
CA GLU A 136 -3.24 -6.14 -27.03
C GLU A 136 -3.24 -4.95 -26.05
N LEU A 137 -2.11 -4.72 -25.39
CA LEU A 137 -1.91 -3.59 -24.47
C LEU A 137 -1.81 -2.30 -25.28
N VAL A 138 -2.57 -1.27 -24.88
CA VAL A 138 -2.52 0.05 -25.52
C VAL A 138 -1.62 0.95 -24.68
N TYR A 139 -0.47 1.33 -25.24
CA TYR A 139 0.52 2.19 -24.60
C TYR A 139 0.18 3.67 -24.83
N PRO A 140 0.42 4.56 -23.83
CA PRO A 140 0.22 6.01 -23.98
C PRO A 140 1.14 6.65 -25.02
N PHE A 141 2.34 6.08 -25.17
CA PHE A 141 3.34 6.48 -26.16
C PHE A 141 3.77 5.22 -26.91
N GLU A 142 3.68 5.24 -28.24
CA GLU A 142 3.98 4.07 -29.09
C GLU A 142 5.48 3.88 -29.35
N THR A 143 6.30 4.83 -28.90
CA THR A 143 7.75 4.84 -29.04
C THR A 143 8.40 3.65 -28.37
N ASP A 144 9.40 3.08 -29.05
CA ASP A 144 10.16 1.93 -28.54
C ASP A 144 10.93 2.28 -27.26
N SER A 145 11.32 3.54 -27.10
CA SER A 145 11.96 4.07 -25.91
C SER A 145 11.07 3.89 -24.68
N PHE A 146 9.85 4.43 -24.67
CA PHE A 146 8.90 4.25 -23.58
C PHE A 146 8.64 2.77 -23.25
N LYS A 147 8.41 1.92 -24.25
CA LYS A 147 8.19 0.48 -24.03
C LYS A 147 9.36 -0.19 -23.30
N LYS A 148 10.60 0.16 -23.67
CA LYS A 148 11.80 -0.33 -22.99
C LYS A 148 11.86 0.13 -21.54
N TYR A 149 11.67 1.42 -21.28
CA TYR A 149 11.67 1.97 -19.92
C TYR A 149 10.55 1.39 -19.04
N PHE A 150 9.36 1.21 -19.60
CA PHE A 150 8.26 0.58 -18.89
C PHE A 150 8.54 -0.89 -18.54
N ASN A 151 9.17 -1.64 -19.44
CA ASN A 151 9.62 -3.01 -19.16
C ASN A 151 10.70 -3.05 -18.09
N VAL A 152 11.68 -2.14 -18.12
CA VAL A 152 12.69 -2.00 -17.07
C VAL A 152 12.03 -1.72 -15.71
N TRP A 153 11.04 -0.83 -15.66
CA TRP A 153 10.31 -0.56 -14.44
C TRP A 153 9.49 -1.75 -13.92
N LYS A 154 8.84 -2.51 -14.83
CA LYS A 154 8.15 -3.76 -14.46
C LYS A 154 9.12 -4.76 -13.84
N GLN A 155 10.32 -4.87 -14.39
CA GLN A 155 11.36 -5.75 -13.88
C GLN A 155 11.83 -5.29 -12.49
N TYR A 156 12.12 -3.99 -12.34
CA TYR A 156 12.46 -3.39 -11.05
C TYR A 156 11.39 -3.69 -9.97
N LYS A 157 10.10 -3.57 -10.31
CA LYS A 157 9.00 -3.93 -9.40
C LYS A 157 9.00 -5.40 -8.99
N GLN A 158 9.36 -6.28 -9.91
CA GLN A 158 9.48 -7.69 -9.61
C GLN A 158 10.66 -7.97 -8.68
N ASP A 159 11.84 -7.39 -8.95
CA ASP A 159 13.06 -7.70 -8.21
C ASP A 159 13.08 -7.06 -6.83
N GLN A 160 12.80 -5.75 -6.76
CA GLN A 160 12.91 -4.97 -5.51
C GLN A 160 11.65 -5.07 -4.65
N HIS A 161 10.47 -5.25 -5.26
CA HIS A 161 9.18 -5.21 -4.56
C HIS A 161 8.38 -6.52 -4.63
N ARG A 162 8.95 -7.59 -5.22
CA ARG A 162 8.28 -8.89 -5.41
C ARG A 162 6.87 -8.77 -6.01
N PHE A 163 6.66 -7.77 -6.87
CA PHE A 163 5.36 -7.43 -7.43
C PHE A 163 5.27 -7.81 -8.91
N LYS A 164 4.16 -8.46 -9.30
CA LYS A 164 3.80 -8.77 -10.69
C LYS A 164 2.35 -8.38 -10.95
N PHE A 165 2.06 -7.86 -12.15
CA PHE A 165 0.69 -7.61 -12.57
C PHE A 165 -0.05 -8.95 -12.76
N LYS A 166 -1.20 -9.10 -12.10
CA LYS A 166 -2.00 -10.33 -12.13
C LYS A 166 -2.93 -10.42 -13.34
N SER A 167 -3.17 -9.30 -14.03
CA SER A 167 -4.06 -9.22 -15.18
C SER A 167 -3.65 -8.11 -16.14
N LEU A 168 -3.98 -8.27 -17.43
CA LEU A 168 -3.81 -7.21 -18.43
C LEU A 168 -4.60 -5.95 -18.06
N ALA A 169 -5.77 -6.10 -17.43
CA ALA A 169 -6.57 -4.96 -16.98
C ALA A 169 -5.84 -4.09 -15.95
N THR A 170 -5.07 -4.69 -15.04
CA THR A 170 -4.28 -3.94 -14.05
C THR A 170 -3.08 -3.23 -14.68
N GLU A 171 -2.48 -3.80 -15.72
CA GLU A 171 -1.42 -3.15 -16.49
C GLU A 171 -1.97 -1.98 -17.30
N GLN A 172 -3.13 -2.17 -17.97
CA GLN A 172 -3.83 -1.13 -18.71
C GLN A 172 -4.31 0.02 -17.81
N ALA A 173 -4.72 -0.27 -16.57
CA ALA A 173 -5.12 0.75 -15.61
C ALA A 173 -3.95 1.66 -15.22
N LEU A 174 -2.76 1.10 -15.04
CA LEU A 174 -1.56 1.87 -14.79
C LEU A 174 -1.18 2.72 -16.02
N LEU A 175 -1.21 2.13 -17.22
CA LEU A 175 -0.94 2.87 -18.45
C LEU A 175 -1.94 4.03 -18.63
N LYS A 176 -3.21 3.83 -18.27
CA LYS A 176 -4.22 4.89 -18.25
C LYS A 176 -3.92 5.98 -17.23
N GLN A 177 -3.41 5.62 -16.05
CA GLN A 177 -2.98 6.59 -15.04
C GLN A 177 -1.77 7.40 -15.54
N ILE A 178 -0.79 6.73 -16.16
CA ILE A 178 0.36 7.38 -16.78
C ILE A 178 -0.10 8.38 -17.86
N ALA A 179 -1.02 7.98 -18.75
CA ALA A 179 -1.58 8.88 -19.77
C ALA A 179 -2.31 10.10 -19.19
N LYS A 180 -2.83 10.00 -17.95
CA LYS A 180 -3.52 11.11 -17.28
C LYS A 180 -2.54 12.06 -16.58
N GLU A 181 -1.48 11.52 -16.00
CA GLU A 181 -0.57 12.27 -15.14
C GLU A 181 0.63 12.87 -15.88
N TYR A 182 1.00 12.31 -17.03
CA TYR A 182 2.19 12.68 -17.80
C TYR A 182 1.80 13.09 -19.21
N THR A 183 2.23 14.25 -19.66
CA THR A 183 1.88 14.78 -20.99
C THR A 183 2.93 14.44 -22.04
N THR A 184 4.17 14.21 -21.62
CA THR A 184 5.29 13.91 -22.52
C THR A 184 5.98 12.59 -22.14
N GLU A 185 6.54 11.92 -23.14
CA GLU A 185 7.33 10.69 -22.93
C GLU A 185 8.53 10.94 -22.01
N TYR A 186 9.18 12.10 -22.16
CA TYR A 186 10.31 12.48 -21.34
C TYR A 186 9.95 12.52 -19.84
N GLU A 187 8.82 13.14 -19.51
CA GLU A 187 8.37 13.31 -18.12
C GLU A 187 8.13 11.97 -17.42
N ILE A 188 7.56 10.99 -18.13
CA ILE A 188 7.32 9.65 -17.56
C ILE A 188 8.62 8.85 -17.44
N ILE A 189 9.54 8.96 -18.39
CA ILE A 189 10.84 8.31 -18.32
C ILE A 189 11.63 8.85 -17.12
N GLU A 190 11.68 10.18 -16.97
CA GLU A 190 12.33 10.84 -15.83
C GLU A 190 11.72 10.40 -14.49
N ALA A 191 10.39 10.30 -14.41
CA ALA A 191 9.71 9.82 -13.21
C ALA A 191 9.99 8.34 -12.92
N ILE A 192 10.12 7.49 -13.93
CA ILE A 192 10.54 6.08 -13.78
C ILE A 192 11.96 6.01 -13.23
N GLU A 193 12.91 6.72 -13.85
CA GLU A 193 14.32 6.77 -13.42
C GLU A 193 14.45 7.28 -11.98
N PHE A 194 13.76 8.39 -11.66
CA PHE A 194 13.71 8.95 -10.31
C PHE A 194 13.15 7.96 -9.29
N SER A 195 12.05 7.29 -9.62
CA SER A 195 11.43 6.32 -8.70
C SER A 195 12.31 5.11 -8.45
N MET A 196 13.00 4.62 -9.49
CA MET A 196 13.95 3.53 -9.38
C MET A 196 15.16 3.91 -8.52
N ALA A 197 15.73 5.10 -8.75
CA ALA A 197 16.87 5.61 -7.99
C ALA A 197 16.55 5.75 -6.49
N ASN A 198 15.32 6.13 -6.15
CA ASN A 198 14.87 6.29 -4.76
C ASN A 198 14.28 5.03 -4.12
N GLY A 199 14.27 3.88 -4.81
CA GLY A 199 13.75 2.65 -4.22
C GLY A 199 12.21 2.60 -4.12
N TYR A 200 11.49 3.46 -4.85
CA TYR A 200 10.05 3.60 -4.71
C TYR A 200 9.24 2.53 -5.43
N LYS A 201 8.17 2.07 -4.78
CA LYS A 201 7.24 1.09 -5.36
C LYS A 201 6.32 1.69 -6.44
N GLY A 202 6.05 2.99 -6.39
CA GLY A 202 5.22 3.72 -7.36
C GLY A 202 6.06 4.48 -8.38
N ILE A 203 5.40 5.11 -9.36
CA ILE A 203 6.05 6.11 -10.23
C ILE A 203 5.69 7.48 -9.67
N TYR A 204 6.71 8.27 -9.34
CA TYR A 204 6.57 9.59 -8.73
C TYR A 204 7.39 10.62 -9.51
N LYS A 205 6.85 11.84 -9.61
CA LYS A 205 7.55 12.96 -10.23
C LYS A 205 8.66 13.47 -9.30
N PRO A 206 9.83 13.86 -9.83
CA PRO A 206 10.85 14.53 -9.04
C PRO A 206 10.30 15.85 -8.49
N GLN A 207 10.53 16.14 -7.21
CA GLN A 207 10.15 17.42 -6.62
C GLN A 207 11.08 18.51 -7.17
N LYS A 208 10.51 19.53 -7.82
CA LYS A 208 11.27 20.75 -8.15
C LYS A 208 11.55 21.52 -6.86
N PRO A 209 12.76 22.06 -6.66
CA PRO A 209 13.03 22.89 -5.49
C PRO A 209 12.02 24.04 -5.45
N GLN A 210 11.31 24.20 -4.33
CA GLN A 210 10.51 25.38 -4.10
C GLN A 210 11.47 26.55 -3.89
N ASN A 211 11.52 27.46 -4.87
CA ASN A 211 12.23 28.72 -4.75
C ASN A 211 11.52 29.58 -3.69
N ASN A 212 11.92 29.46 -2.43
CA ASN A 212 11.76 30.55 -1.48
C ASN A 212 12.86 31.57 -1.79
N GLY A 213 12.43 32.67 -2.42
CA GLY A 213 13.17 33.88 -2.76
C GLY A 213 14.68 33.90 -2.50
N ASN A 214 15.46 33.64 -3.55
CA ASN A 214 16.54 34.55 -3.95
C ASN A 214 17.00 34.18 -5.36
N SER A 215 16.96 35.18 -6.23
CA SER A 215 17.45 35.12 -7.61
C SER A 215 18.97 35.00 -7.59
N TYR A 216 19.47 33.77 -7.67
CA TYR A 216 20.75 33.51 -8.29
C TYR A 216 20.47 32.83 -9.61
N ASP A 217 20.90 33.50 -10.67
CA ASP A 217 20.87 33.01 -12.04
C ASP A 217 21.71 31.73 -12.11
N ASN A 218 21.08 30.60 -11.84
CA ASN A 218 21.70 29.30 -11.90
C ASN A 218 21.32 28.72 -13.25
N THR A 219 22.07 29.14 -14.27
CA THR A 219 22.15 28.49 -15.58
C THR A 219 22.84 27.12 -15.44
N LYS A 220 22.36 26.29 -14.52
CA LYS A 220 22.50 24.84 -14.64
C LYS A 220 21.36 24.37 -15.51
N THR A 221 21.57 24.50 -16.81
CA THR A 221 20.93 23.63 -17.79
C THR A 221 20.96 22.22 -17.22
N GLY A 222 19.77 21.64 -17.00
CA GLY A 222 19.65 20.26 -16.55
C GLY A 222 20.60 19.42 -17.41
N THR A 223 21.50 18.68 -16.78
CA THR A 223 22.54 17.96 -17.51
C THR A 223 21.84 16.88 -18.33
N THR A 224 21.47 17.20 -19.56
CA THR A 224 20.85 16.26 -20.48
C THR A 224 21.95 15.28 -20.83
N TYR A 225 21.92 14.09 -20.23
CA TYR A 225 22.83 13.03 -20.61
C TYR A 225 22.77 12.83 -22.12
N SER A 226 23.93 12.62 -22.75
CA SER A 226 23.99 12.33 -24.19
C SER A 226 23.10 11.13 -24.50
N ASP A 227 22.44 11.14 -25.66
CA ASP A 227 21.61 10.02 -26.09
C ASP A 227 22.41 8.71 -26.15
N SER A 228 23.72 8.80 -26.40
CA SER A 228 24.65 7.66 -26.33
C SER A 228 24.76 7.08 -24.92
N PHE A 229 24.83 7.89 -23.87
CA PHE A 229 24.89 7.45 -22.48
C PHE A 229 23.58 6.79 -22.05
N LYS A 230 22.44 7.42 -22.35
CA LYS A 230 21.10 6.87 -22.03
C LYS A 230 20.89 5.50 -22.69
N ARG A 231 21.27 5.37 -23.97
CA ARG A 231 21.21 4.09 -24.69
C ARG A 231 22.13 3.04 -24.08
N LYS A 232 23.35 3.41 -23.68
CA LYS A 232 24.31 2.50 -23.03
C LYS A 232 23.77 1.97 -21.71
N ILE A 233 23.31 2.85 -20.82
CA ILE A 233 22.70 2.46 -19.54
C ILE A 233 21.50 1.53 -19.74
N LEU A 234 20.62 1.86 -20.69
CA LEU A 234 19.45 1.04 -20.97
C LEU A 234 19.83 -0.36 -21.49
N ASN A 235 20.82 -0.45 -22.37
CA ASN A 235 21.34 -1.72 -22.87
C ASN A 235 22.02 -2.53 -21.76
N ASP A 236 22.80 -1.90 -20.89
CA ASP A 236 23.48 -2.56 -19.77
C ASP A 236 22.46 -3.12 -18.75
N ILE A 237 21.41 -2.35 -18.41
CA ILE A 237 20.31 -2.81 -17.53
C ILE A 237 19.60 -4.03 -18.11
N GLN A 238 19.43 -4.09 -19.44
CA GLN A 238 18.82 -5.23 -20.13
C GLN A 238 19.78 -6.43 -20.24
N SER A 239 21.07 -6.17 -20.49
CA SER A 239 22.11 -7.19 -20.74
C SER A 239 22.57 -7.91 -19.46
N THR A 240 22.59 -7.22 -18.31
CA THR A 240 23.03 -7.77 -17.01
C THR A 240 22.22 -9.02 -16.59
N LYS A 241 21.09 -9.31 -17.25
CA LYS A 241 20.22 -10.45 -16.95
C LYS A 241 20.28 -11.61 -17.96
N VAL A 242 21.06 -11.52 -19.03
CA VAL A 242 21.25 -12.65 -19.96
C VAL A 242 22.30 -13.63 -19.44
N ILE A 243 23.14 -13.20 -18.48
CA ILE A 243 24.32 -13.96 -18.01
C ILE A 243 24.02 -14.80 -16.75
N GLU A 244 22.89 -14.58 -16.05
CA GLU A 244 22.49 -15.35 -14.86
C GLU A 244 21.41 -16.41 -15.17
N GLN A 245 21.65 -17.26 -16.18
CA GLN A 245 20.91 -18.53 -16.37
C GLN A 245 21.86 -19.72 -16.41
#